data_AF-A0AAE8ZNJ4-F1
#
_entry.id   AF-A0AAE8ZNJ4-F1
#
_cell.length_a   1.000
_cell.length_b   1.000
_cell.length_c   1.000
_cell.angle_alpha   90.00
_cell.angle_beta   90.00
_cell.angle_gamma   90.00
#
_symmetry.space_group_name_H-M   'P 1'
#
loop_
_entity.id
_entity.type
_entity.pdbx_description
1 polymer ?
#
loop_
_entity_poly.entity_id
_entity_poly.type
_entity_poly.pdbx_seq_one_letter_code
_entity_poly.pdbx_strand_id
1 'polypeptide(L)'
;MAQQQDAVHQSLIERMSAFYNIPNEGQAHNAMDDCSFLAKVTKRILDNGTFVNINESLKCIAGSRNVPFNVDPGWKSNFASSCKVLEAILPLVSFRMRDYNYEVNYGKCHYCFSPECTGLEHKQYPNYVYEQLKEPSVFAVTAGLMKE
;
A
#
# COMPACT_ATOMS: atom_id res chain seq x y z
N MET A 1 2.75 -13.34 31.03
CA MET A 1 2.85 -12.00 30.42
C MET A 1 4.17 -11.84 29.64
N ALA A 2 4.49 -12.78 28.72
CA ALA A 2 5.74 -12.75 27.94
C ALA A 2 5.52 -12.82 26.41
N GLN A 3 4.26 -12.85 25.94
CA GLN A 3 3.94 -13.04 24.51
C GLN A 3 3.65 -11.74 23.74
N GLN A 4 3.64 -10.57 24.40
CA GLN A 4 3.25 -9.31 23.77
C GLN A 4 4.43 -8.43 23.29
N GLN A 5 5.66 -8.69 23.74
CA GLN A 5 6.81 -7.84 23.44
C GLN A 5 7.55 -8.23 22.14
N ASP A 6 7.43 -9.47 21.66
CA ASP A 6 8.17 -9.94 20.47
C ASP A 6 7.53 -9.54 19.13
N ALA A 7 6.26 -9.13 19.11
CA ALA A 7 5.54 -8.82 17.87
C ALA A 7 5.94 -7.48 17.23
N VAL A 8 6.60 -6.58 17.98
CA VAL A 8 6.88 -5.19 17.56
C VAL A 8 8.01 -5.10 16.52
N HIS A 9 8.89 -6.11 16.43
CA HIS A 9 10.04 -6.10 15.53
C HIS A 9 9.97 -7.16 14.43
N GLN A 10 8.85 -7.90 14.32
CA GLN A 10 8.70 -8.93 13.30
C GLN A 10 8.13 -8.34 12.01
N SER A 11 8.82 -8.59 10.91
CA SER A 11 8.32 -8.38 9.56
C SER A 11 7.03 -9.19 9.31
N LEU A 12 6.25 -8.78 8.31
CA LEU A 12 5.05 -9.53 7.91
C LEU A 12 5.39 -10.96 7.46
N ILE A 13 6.55 -11.17 6.84
CA ILE A 13 7.05 -12.47 6.41
C ILE A 13 7.33 -13.38 7.62
N GLU A 14 8.03 -12.89 8.63
CA GLU A 14 8.30 -13.67 9.86
C GLU A 14 7.02 -14.04 10.59
N ARG A 15 6.06 -13.11 10.66
CA ARG A 15 4.74 -13.38 11.25
C ARG A 15 3.99 -14.46 10.49
N MET A 16 4.01 -14.44 9.16
CA MET A 16 3.40 -15.48 8.32
C MET A 16 4.11 -16.83 8.48
N SER A 17 5.44 -16.82 8.54
CA SER A 17 6.27 -18.02 8.74
C SER A 17 5.90 -18.72 10.04
N ALA A 18 5.84 -17.97 11.14
CA ALA A 18 5.43 -18.49 12.44
C ALA A 18 3.97 -18.98 12.46
N PHE A 19 3.04 -18.22 11.86
CA PHE A 19 1.61 -18.55 11.88
C PHE A 19 1.28 -19.80 11.07
N TYR A 20 1.82 -19.94 9.86
CA TYR A 20 1.56 -21.09 8.99
C TYR A 20 2.52 -22.27 9.24
N ASN A 21 3.51 -22.09 10.12
CA ASN A 21 4.60 -23.03 10.39
C ASN A 21 5.31 -23.44 9.08
N ILE A 22 5.72 -22.45 8.30
CA ILE A 22 6.44 -22.61 7.04
C ILE A 22 7.76 -21.85 7.18
N PRO A 23 8.93 -22.53 7.12
CA PRO A 23 10.21 -21.85 7.18
C PRO A 23 10.38 -20.85 6.04
N ASN A 24 10.87 -19.65 6.36
CA ASN A 24 11.36 -18.70 5.35
C ASN A 24 12.81 -19.08 5.02
N GLU A 25 12.99 -19.84 3.95
CA GLU A 25 14.28 -20.29 3.45
C GLU A 25 14.83 -19.23 2.47
N GLY A 26 16.08 -18.79 2.67
CA GLY A 26 16.73 -17.83 1.79
C GLY A 26 17.25 -16.59 2.53
N GLN A 27 17.58 -15.56 1.77
CA GLN A 27 18.06 -14.28 2.30
C GLN A 27 16.87 -13.33 2.51
N ALA A 28 16.69 -12.85 3.74
CA ALA A 28 15.68 -11.84 4.04
C ALA A 28 15.84 -10.60 3.14
N HIS A 29 14.72 -10.09 2.62
CA HIS A 29 14.66 -8.96 1.69
C HIS A 29 15.25 -9.24 0.30
N ASN A 30 15.47 -10.51 -0.05
CA ASN A 30 15.66 -10.92 -1.44
C ASN A 30 14.30 -11.15 -2.11
N ALA A 31 14.04 -10.43 -3.20
CA ALA A 31 12.74 -10.47 -3.86
C ALA A 31 12.33 -11.88 -4.34
N MET A 32 13.28 -12.71 -4.80
CA MET A 32 12.97 -14.05 -5.30
C MET A 32 12.69 -15.03 -4.16
N ASP A 33 13.45 -14.93 -3.08
CA ASP A 33 13.24 -15.76 -1.88
C ASP A 33 11.91 -15.40 -1.21
N ASP A 34 11.61 -14.10 -1.08
CA ASP A 34 10.34 -13.60 -0.57
C ASP A 34 9.16 -14.08 -1.44
N CYS A 35 9.30 -14.05 -2.77
CA CYS A 35 8.29 -14.58 -3.70
C CYS A 35 8.07 -16.09 -3.50
N SER A 36 9.15 -16.87 -3.38
CA SER A 36 9.11 -18.31 -3.17
C SER A 36 8.39 -18.66 -1.87
N PHE A 37 8.70 -17.94 -0.79
CA PHE A 37 8.03 -18.08 0.49
C PHE A 37 6.53 -17.74 0.41
N LEU A 38 6.17 -16.61 -0.20
CA LEU A 38 4.76 -16.20 -0.34
C LEU A 38 3.94 -17.20 -1.17
N ALA A 39 4.55 -17.86 -2.16
CA ALA A 39 3.92 -18.93 -2.91
C ALA A 39 3.62 -20.16 -2.03
N LYS A 40 4.56 -20.57 -1.16
CA LYS A 40 4.34 -21.67 -0.18
C LYS A 40 3.20 -21.33 0.78
N VAL A 41 3.17 -20.10 1.30
CA VAL A 41 2.09 -19.61 2.19
C VAL A 41 0.74 -19.63 1.45
N THR A 42 0.69 -19.09 0.24
CA THR A 42 -0.53 -19.07 -0.58
C THR A 42 -1.06 -20.48 -0.84
N LYS A 43 -0.16 -21.42 -1.18
CA LYS A 43 -0.54 -22.83 -1.31
C LYS A 43 -1.16 -23.38 -0.02
N ARG A 44 -0.57 -23.12 1.15
CA ARG A 44 -1.13 -23.59 2.43
C ARG A 44 -2.52 -23.00 2.71
N ILE A 45 -2.75 -21.74 2.38
CA ILE A 45 -4.07 -21.09 2.50
C ILE A 45 -5.11 -21.82 1.64
N LEU A 46 -4.77 -22.11 0.38
CA LEU A 46 -5.63 -22.82 -0.57
C LEU A 46 -5.87 -24.28 -0.14
N ASP A 47 -4.84 -24.99 0.33
CA ASP A 47 -4.94 -26.36 0.82
C ASP A 47 -5.88 -26.46 2.05
N ASN A 48 -6.00 -25.39 2.83
CA ASN A 48 -6.94 -25.28 3.96
C ASN A 48 -8.38 -24.91 3.53
N GLY A 49 -8.67 -24.86 2.23
CA GLY A 49 -9.98 -24.49 1.69
C GLY A 49 -10.33 -23.00 1.82
N THR A 50 -9.35 -22.15 2.13
CA THR A 50 -9.58 -20.70 2.23
C THR A 50 -9.58 -20.09 0.83
N PHE A 51 -10.58 -19.26 0.56
CA PHE A 51 -10.70 -18.55 -0.71
C PHE A 51 -9.74 -17.35 -0.77
N VAL A 52 -8.96 -17.26 -1.85
CA VAL A 52 -8.08 -16.13 -2.15
C VAL A 52 -8.66 -15.38 -3.35
N ASN A 53 -8.89 -14.08 -3.20
CA ASN A 53 -9.37 -13.19 -4.26
C ASN A 53 -8.68 -11.82 -4.13
N ILE A 54 -8.79 -11.01 -5.18
CA ILE A 54 -8.37 -9.62 -5.16
C ILE A 54 -9.16 -8.89 -4.06
N ASN A 55 -8.43 -8.43 -3.05
CA ASN A 55 -8.97 -7.78 -1.84
C ASN A 55 -8.62 -6.29 -1.75
N GLU A 56 -7.80 -5.77 -2.67
CA GLU A 56 -7.48 -4.37 -2.81
C GLU A 56 -7.43 -3.98 -4.29
N SER A 57 -7.82 -2.74 -4.59
CA SER A 57 -7.70 -2.12 -5.90
C SER A 57 -7.21 -0.68 -5.75
N LEU A 58 -6.69 -0.11 -6.83
CA LEU A 58 -6.29 1.29 -6.88
C LEU A 58 -7.39 2.15 -7.51
N LYS A 59 -7.68 3.31 -6.92
CA LYS A 59 -8.66 4.28 -7.45
C LYS A 59 -8.14 5.71 -7.40
N CYS A 60 -8.70 6.58 -8.23
CA CYS A 60 -8.25 7.97 -8.35
C CYS A 60 -8.81 8.93 -7.31
N ILE A 61 -9.93 8.58 -6.66
CA ILE A 61 -10.57 9.41 -5.64
C ILE A 61 -10.94 8.56 -4.42
N ALA A 62 -10.58 9.04 -3.24
CA ALA A 62 -11.07 8.53 -1.96
C ALA A 62 -11.58 9.68 -1.08
N GLY A 63 -12.74 9.46 -0.43
CA GLY A 63 -13.33 10.47 0.45
C GLY A 63 -12.43 10.87 1.62
N SER A 64 -11.60 9.96 2.12
CA SER A 64 -10.62 10.24 3.18
C SER A 64 -9.59 11.30 2.80
N ARG A 65 -9.30 11.49 1.52
CA ARG A 65 -8.37 12.52 1.02
C ARG A 65 -9.00 13.89 0.85
N ASN A 66 -10.31 14.03 1.03
CA ASN A 66 -10.98 15.34 0.99
C ASN A 66 -10.75 16.16 2.27
N VAL A 67 -10.24 15.54 3.33
CA VAL A 67 -9.97 16.20 4.60
C VAL A 67 -8.47 16.42 4.74
N PRO A 68 -7.97 17.67 4.70
CA PRO A 68 -6.57 17.98 4.93
C PRO A 68 -6.10 17.48 6.30
N PHE A 69 -4.79 17.23 6.40
CA PHE A 69 -4.15 16.89 7.66
C PHE A 69 -2.89 17.72 7.89
N ASN A 70 -2.50 17.82 9.16
CA ASN A 70 -1.24 18.45 9.54
C ASN A 70 -0.09 17.48 9.27
N VAL A 71 0.88 17.90 8.46
CA VAL A 71 2.06 17.12 8.16
C VAL A 71 2.96 17.09 9.40
N ASP A 72 3.29 15.89 9.86
CA ASP A 72 4.27 15.69 10.93
C ASP A 72 5.64 16.22 10.49
N PRO A 73 6.28 17.16 11.21
CA PRO A 73 7.62 17.65 10.86
C PRO A 73 8.68 16.55 10.77
N GLY A 74 8.50 15.46 11.53
CA GLY A 74 9.36 14.28 11.53
C GLY A 74 8.97 13.20 10.52
N TRP A 75 8.07 13.48 9.56
CA TRP A 75 7.48 12.44 8.71
C TRP A 75 8.53 11.58 7.98
N LYS A 76 9.65 12.16 7.55
CA LYS A 76 10.71 11.46 6.80
C LYS A 76 11.39 10.34 7.60
N SER A 77 11.38 10.40 8.93
CA SER A 77 11.99 9.39 9.81
C SER A 77 10.98 8.45 10.47
N ASN A 78 9.68 8.63 10.21
CA ASN A 78 8.62 7.79 10.73
C ASN A 78 7.85 7.13 9.56
N PHE A 79 7.87 5.80 9.50
CA PHE A 79 7.24 5.05 8.42
C PHE A 79 5.74 5.35 8.28
N ALA A 80 5.00 5.41 9.39
CA ALA A 80 3.56 5.66 9.35
C ALA A 80 3.23 7.10 8.89
N SER A 81 3.95 8.09 9.41
CA SER A 81 3.83 9.49 8.96
C SER A 81 4.22 9.63 7.48
N SER A 82 5.28 8.94 7.04
CA SER A 82 5.68 8.87 5.63
C SER A 82 4.59 8.27 4.75
N CYS A 83 4.00 7.14 5.13
CA CYS A 83 2.90 6.54 4.37
C CYS A 83 1.73 7.52 4.19
N LYS A 84 1.37 8.26 5.25
CA LYS A 84 0.29 9.24 5.18
C LYS A 84 0.58 10.39 4.20
N VAL A 85 1.84 10.82 4.10
CA VAL A 85 2.31 11.86 3.16
C VAL A 85 2.48 11.34 1.73
N LEU A 86 2.80 10.05 1.55
CA LEU A 86 2.99 9.39 0.24
C LEU A 86 1.68 8.89 -0.40
N GLU A 87 0.76 8.34 0.40
CA GLU A 87 -0.69 8.56 0.16
C GLU A 87 -0.92 10.08 0.11
N ALA A 88 -2.03 10.71 -0.21
CA ALA A 88 -2.05 12.14 -0.58
C ALA A 88 -1.17 12.53 -1.79
N ILE A 89 0.18 12.42 -1.81
CA ILE A 89 1.06 12.76 -2.96
C ILE A 89 0.82 11.84 -4.17
N LEU A 90 0.67 10.53 -3.95
CA LEU A 90 0.46 9.57 -5.04
C LEU A 90 -0.96 9.72 -5.62
N PRO A 91 -1.14 9.73 -6.94
CA PRO A 91 -2.43 10.01 -7.60
C PRO A 91 -3.48 8.92 -7.41
N LEU A 92 -3.07 7.68 -7.23
CA LEU A 92 -3.95 6.56 -6.94
C LEU A 92 -3.82 6.16 -5.47
N VAL A 93 -4.92 5.64 -4.90
CA VAL A 93 -4.99 5.21 -3.51
C VAL A 93 -5.56 3.80 -3.42
N SER A 94 -5.02 3.01 -2.49
CA SER A 94 -5.54 1.67 -2.21
C SER A 94 -6.95 1.75 -1.64
N PHE A 95 -7.80 0.83 -2.08
CA PHE A 95 -9.15 0.66 -1.62
C PHE A 95 -9.44 -0.82 -1.43
N ARG A 96 -9.90 -1.17 -0.23
CA ARG A 96 -10.28 -2.55 0.10
C ARG A 96 -11.51 -2.98 -0.69
N MET A 97 -11.35 -4.07 -1.43
CA MET A 97 -12.39 -4.77 -2.17
C MET A 97 -12.94 -5.91 -1.34
N ARG A 98 -14.27 -6.12 -1.39
CA ARG A 98 -14.93 -7.30 -0.81
C ARG A 98 -15.36 -8.28 -1.88
N ASP A 99 -15.95 -7.76 -2.95
CA ASP A 99 -16.55 -8.57 -4.03
C ASP A 99 -15.94 -8.19 -5.37
N TYR A 100 -14.68 -8.55 -5.58
CA TYR A 100 -14.03 -8.32 -6.87
C TYR A 100 -14.58 -9.29 -7.92
N ASN A 101 -15.10 -8.73 -9.02
CA ASN A 101 -15.52 -9.44 -10.21
C ASN A 101 -14.62 -9.04 -11.39
N TYR A 102 -13.98 -10.03 -12.02
CA TYR A 102 -13.03 -9.81 -13.10
C TYR A 102 -13.63 -9.04 -14.29
N GLU A 103 -14.79 -9.45 -14.79
CA GLU A 103 -15.42 -8.85 -15.97
C GLU A 103 -15.83 -7.38 -15.73
N VAL A 104 -16.20 -7.07 -14.49
CA VAL A 104 -16.65 -5.73 -14.11
C VAL A 104 -15.48 -4.82 -13.74
N ASN A 105 -14.49 -5.34 -13.00
CA ASN A 105 -13.49 -4.52 -12.32
C ASN A 105 -12.11 -4.53 -13.00
N TYR A 106 -11.76 -5.56 -13.75
CA TYR A 106 -10.42 -5.63 -14.34
C TYR A 106 -10.17 -4.49 -15.32
N GLY A 107 -8.99 -3.87 -15.19
CA GLY A 107 -8.56 -2.77 -16.05
C GLY A 107 -9.34 -1.46 -15.87
N LYS A 108 -10.21 -1.33 -14.86
CA LYS A 108 -10.99 -0.10 -14.62
C LYS A 108 -10.74 0.46 -13.23
N CYS A 109 -10.68 1.79 -13.12
CA CYS A 109 -10.63 2.44 -11.82
C CYS A 109 -11.95 2.21 -11.05
N HIS A 110 -11.86 1.82 -9.78
CA HIS A 110 -13.03 1.49 -8.96
C HIS A 110 -13.82 2.71 -8.46
N TYR A 111 -13.41 3.93 -8.83
CA TYR A 111 -14.17 5.15 -8.54
C TYR A 111 -14.91 5.67 -9.77
N CYS A 112 -14.19 5.95 -10.86
CA CYS A 112 -14.78 6.52 -12.08
C CYS A 112 -15.17 5.46 -13.12
N PHE A 113 -14.91 4.18 -12.86
CA PHE A 113 -15.20 3.04 -13.75
C PHE A 113 -14.61 3.15 -15.16
N SER A 114 -13.59 3.99 -15.33
CA SER A 114 -12.91 4.21 -16.60
C SER A 114 -11.59 3.44 -16.65
N PRO A 115 -11.27 2.78 -17.78
CA PRO A 115 -9.95 2.20 -18.01
C PRO A 115 -8.86 3.24 -18.29
N GLU A 116 -9.25 4.44 -18.74
CA GLU A 116 -8.33 5.55 -19.01
C GLU A 116 -7.81 6.21 -17.73
N CYS A 117 -8.32 5.79 -16.57
CA CYS A 117 -7.93 6.32 -15.28
C CYS A 117 -6.62 5.67 -14.79
N THR A 118 -5.52 6.12 -15.37
CA THR A 118 -4.16 5.60 -15.15
C THR A 118 -3.42 6.26 -13.98
N GLY A 119 -3.97 7.35 -13.43
CA GLY A 119 -3.31 8.15 -12.40
C GLY A 119 -2.32 9.19 -12.95
N LEU A 120 -2.21 9.36 -14.28
CA LEU A 120 -1.39 10.42 -14.88
C LEU A 120 -1.81 11.83 -14.42
N GLU A 121 -3.12 12.04 -14.26
CA GLU A 121 -3.66 13.28 -13.67
C GLU A 121 -4.10 13.03 -12.22
N HIS A 122 -3.51 13.78 -11.30
CA HIS A 122 -3.84 13.69 -9.89
C HIS A 122 -5.19 14.40 -9.58
N LYS A 123 -6.28 13.63 -9.47
CA LYS A 123 -7.65 14.14 -9.26
C LYS A 123 -7.90 14.77 -7.88
N GLN A 124 -7.08 14.47 -6.87
CA GLN A 124 -7.13 15.08 -5.53
C GLN A 124 -5.81 15.74 -5.13
N TYR A 125 -5.25 16.60 -6.00
CA TYR A 125 -3.89 17.14 -5.85
C TYR A 125 -3.68 17.80 -4.46
N PRO A 126 -2.67 17.38 -3.68
CA PRO A 126 -2.58 17.72 -2.26
C PRO A 126 -1.81 19.03 -2.01
N ASN A 127 -2.33 20.17 -2.50
CA ASN A 127 -1.72 21.51 -2.26
C ASN A 127 -1.35 21.73 -0.79
N TYR A 128 -2.26 21.36 0.12
CA TYR A 128 -2.07 21.52 1.56
C TYR A 128 -0.86 20.76 2.11
N VAL A 129 -0.46 19.64 1.49
CA VAL A 129 0.75 18.91 1.91
C VAL A 129 1.95 19.72 1.48
N TYR A 130 2.03 20.11 0.21
CA TYR A 130 3.17 20.83 -0.34
C TYR A 130 3.42 22.17 0.36
N GLU A 131 2.36 22.89 0.74
CA GLU A 131 2.45 24.14 1.51
C GLU A 131 3.05 23.98 2.91
N GLN A 132 2.88 22.81 3.53
CA GLN A 132 3.37 22.51 4.87
C GLN A 132 4.80 21.92 4.87
N LEU A 133 5.29 21.45 3.73
CA LEU A 133 6.64 20.91 3.64
C LEU A 133 7.68 22.04 3.72
N LYS A 134 8.54 21.99 4.73
CA LYS A 134 9.67 22.94 4.88
C LYS A 134 10.57 22.99 3.64
N GLU A 135 10.73 21.85 2.99
CA GLU A 135 11.47 21.68 1.74
C GLU A 135 10.60 20.89 0.76
N PRO A 136 10.63 21.20 -0.55
CA PRO A 136 9.92 20.40 -1.54
C PRO A 136 10.22 18.91 -1.40
N SER A 137 9.20 18.07 -1.60
CA SER A 137 9.39 16.61 -1.59
C SER A 137 10.25 16.21 -2.80
N VAL A 138 11.51 15.84 -2.56
CA VAL A 138 12.43 15.38 -3.61
C VAL A 138 11.80 14.26 -4.44
N PHE A 139 11.10 13.33 -3.79
CA PHE A 139 10.32 12.29 -4.46
C PHE A 139 9.28 12.87 -5.43
N ALA A 140 8.43 13.78 -4.95
CA ALA A 140 7.35 14.33 -5.76
C ALA A 140 7.87 15.20 -6.91
N VAL A 141 8.92 15.98 -6.68
CA VAL A 141 9.58 16.78 -7.72
C VAL A 141 10.20 15.87 -8.79
N THR A 142 10.99 14.88 -8.38
CA THR A 142 11.70 13.98 -9.31
C THR A 142 10.74 13.14 -10.14
N ALA A 143 9.60 12.75 -9.55
CA ALA A 143 8.57 11.98 -10.23
C ALA A 143 7.60 12.84 -11.07
N GLY A 144 7.78 14.17 -11.14
CA GLY A 144 6.88 15.08 -11.86
C GLY A 144 5.47 15.13 -11.26
N LEU A 145 5.33 14.84 -9.97
CA LEU A 145 4.05 14.83 -9.24
C LEU A 145 3.69 16.18 -8.64
N MET A 146 4.62 17.14 -8.62
CA MET A 146 4.33 18.52 -8.27
C MET A 146 4.04 19.33 -9.54
N LYS A 147 2.95 20.10 -9.53
CA LYS A 147 2.69 21.11 -10.56
C LYS A 147 3.70 22.25 -10.39
N GLU A 148 4.27 22.69 -11.51
CA GLU A 148 5.14 23.87 -11.59
C GLU A 148 4.37 25.16 -11.28
#